data_AF-A0A958FDV0-F1
#
_entry.id   AF-A0A958FDV0-F1
#
_cell.length_a   1.000
_cell.length_b   1.000
_cell.length_c   1.000
_cell.angle_alpha   90.00
_cell.angle_beta   90.00
_cell.angle_gamma   90.00
#
_symmetry.space_group_name_H-M   'P 1'
#
loop_
_entity.id
_entity.type
_entity.pdbx_description
1 polymer ?
#
loop_
_entity_poly.entity_id
_entity_poly.type
_entity_poly.pdbx_seq_one_letter_code
_entity_poly.pdbx_strand_id
1 'polypeptide(L)'
;MAGTRKSKKTKSDEDLLLGGKIPPQAVDVERYILGAILLDKEAVAVALEEIEETHFYRDAHRRIFNAMLSLYKRNEPIDLITLAEELQKLEALEEVG
;
A
#
# COMPACT_ATOMS: atom_id res chain seq x y z
N MET A 1 0.25 28.64 30.54
CA MET A 1 1.42 27.87 30.06
C MET A 1 1.20 26.42 30.46
N ALA A 2 0.48 25.64 29.66
CA ALA A 2 0.98 24.85 28.53
C ALA A 2 1.94 23.73 28.96
N GLY A 3 1.53 22.45 28.81
CA GLY A 3 2.47 21.34 28.70
C GLY A 3 2.15 20.04 29.44
N THR A 4 0.91 19.52 29.39
CA THR A 4 0.63 18.11 29.69
C THR A 4 1.34 17.20 28.67
N ARG A 5 2.40 16.49 29.08
CA ARG A 5 3.15 15.57 28.21
C ARG A 5 2.45 14.21 28.09
N LYS A 6 1.86 14.02 26.90
CA LYS A 6 1.69 12.78 26.10
C LYS A 6 1.32 11.47 26.83
N SER A 7 0.03 11.12 26.71
CA SER A 7 -0.46 9.75 26.66
C SER A 7 0.23 8.98 25.52
N LYS A 8 1.04 7.96 25.85
CA LYS A 8 1.55 6.97 24.89
C LYS A 8 0.48 5.89 24.73
N LYS A 9 -0.19 5.89 23.57
CA LYS A 9 -1.15 4.87 23.13
C LYS A 9 -0.50 3.48 23.09
N THR A 10 -1.31 2.53 23.53
CA THR A 10 -1.21 1.06 23.66
C THR A 10 -0.63 0.31 22.46
N LYS A 11 0.32 -0.61 22.70
CA LYS A 11 0.84 -1.60 21.73
C LYS A 11 -0.14 -2.78 21.63
N SER A 12 -0.43 -3.24 20.42
CA SER A 12 -1.33 -4.37 20.13
C SER A 12 -0.70 -5.72 20.51
N ASP A 13 -1.54 -6.66 20.93
CA ASP A 13 -1.14 -7.92 21.59
C ASP A 13 -0.30 -8.89 20.72
N GLU A 14 -0.23 -8.69 19.40
CA GLU A 14 0.66 -9.44 18.49
C GLU A 14 2.15 -9.08 18.66
N ASP A 15 2.45 -7.87 19.18
CA ASP A 15 3.81 -7.34 19.38
C ASP A 15 4.57 -8.11 20.49
N LEU A 16 3.87 -8.93 21.29
CA LEU A 16 4.44 -9.71 22.40
C LEU A 16 4.83 -11.15 22.06
N LEU A 17 4.32 -11.77 20.99
CA LEU A 17 4.44 -13.22 20.79
C LEU A 17 5.75 -13.68 20.10
N LEU A 18 6.56 -12.77 19.52
CA LEU A 18 7.78 -13.12 18.76
C LEU A 18 9.09 -12.47 19.26
N GLY A 19 9.10 -11.89 20.46
CA GLY A 19 10.35 -11.35 21.05
C GLY A 19 10.82 -10.05 20.40
N GLY A 20 9.92 -9.07 20.25
CA GLY A 20 10.28 -7.65 20.04
C GLY A 20 11.02 -7.31 18.74
N LYS A 21 11.13 -8.24 17.79
CA LYS A 21 11.69 -7.97 16.46
C LYS A 21 10.57 -7.73 15.48
N ILE A 22 10.66 -6.60 14.78
CA ILE A 22 9.83 -6.29 13.63
C ILE A 22 9.97 -7.46 12.63
N PRO A 23 8.86 -7.97 12.07
CA PRO A 23 8.92 -8.99 11.03
C PRO A 23 9.82 -8.56 9.87
N PRO A 24 10.56 -9.48 9.22
CA PRO A 24 11.36 -9.13 8.06
C PRO A 24 10.47 -8.53 6.96
N GLN A 25 10.79 -7.31 6.52
CA GLN A 25 10.02 -6.53 5.54
C GLN A 25 10.96 -5.80 4.58
N ALA A 26 10.51 -5.58 3.34
CA ALA A 26 11.25 -4.88 2.30
C ALA A 26 10.42 -3.75 1.67
N VAL A 27 10.02 -2.79 2.49
CA VAL A 27 9.12 -1.67 2.11
C VAL A 27 9.62 -0.88 0.90
N ASP A 28 10.94 -0.72 0.75
CA ASP A 28 11.51 -0.01 -0.39
C ASP A 28 11.25 -0.76 -1.72
N VAL A 29 11.27 -2.09 -1.68
CA VAL A 29 10.97 -2.95 -2.83
C VAL A 29 9.51 -2.84 -3.22
N GLU A 30 8.59 -2.78 -2.24
CA GLU A 30 7.18 -2.54 -2.50
C GLU A 30 6.96 -1.24 -3.28
N ARG A 31 7.66 -0.15 -2.93
CA ARG A 31 7.59 1.11 -3.68
C ARG A 31 8.14 0.97 -5.10
N TYR A 32 9.22 0.22 -5.29
CA TYR A 32 9.78 -0.02 -6.63
C TYR A 32 8.82 -0.79 -7.52
N ILE A 33 8.11 -1.79 -6.97
CA ILE A 33 7.09 -2.55 -7.69
C ILE A 33 5.95 -1.62 -8.13
N LEU A 34 5.36 -0.86 -7.19
CA LEU A 34 4.27 0.07 -7.51
C LEU A 34 4.70 1.14 -8.53
N GLY A 35 5.93 1.65 -8.41
CA GLY A 35 6.50 2.59 -9.36
C GLY A 35 6.72 1.97 -10.75
N ALA A 36 7.19 0.73 -10.82
CA ALA A 36 7.40 0.04 -12.10
C ALA A 36 6.08 -0.16 -12.86
N ILE A 37 5.01 -0.55 -12.16
CA ILE A 37 3.66 -0.70 -12.73
C ILE A 37 3.16 0.62 -13.33
N LEU A 38 3.44 1.76 -12.68
CA LEU A 38 3.06 3.08 -13.21
C LEU A 38 3.87 3.52 -14.43
N LEU A 39 5.09 3.02 -14.60
CA LEU A 39 5.99 3.41 -15.69
C LEU A 39 5.77 2.59 -16.95
N ASP A 40 5.48 1.30 -16.81
CA ASP A 40 5.40 0.37 -17.93
C ASP A 40 4.07 -0.38 -17.96
N LYS A 41 3.23 -0.02 -18.94
CA LYS A 41 1.90 -0.59 -19.16
C LYS A 41 1.93 -2.06 -19.55
N GLU A 42 3.01 -2.54 -20.17
CA GLU A 42 3.14 -3.96 -20.52
C GLU A 42 3.60 -4.78 -19.31
N ALA A 43 4.40 -4.18 -18.41
CA ALA A 43 4.79 -4.80 -17.15
C ALA A 43 3.62 -4.95 -16.16
N VAL A 44 2.57 -4.13 -16.28
CA VAL A 44 1.36 -4.21 -15.44
C VAL A 44 0.75 -5.61 -15.48
N ALA A 45 0.53 -6.17 -16.68
CA ALA A 45 -0.15 -7.46 -16.82
C ALA A 45 0.64 -8.57 -16.11
N VAL A 46 1.95 -8.62 -16.32
CA VAL A 46 2.85 -9.58 -15.68
C VAL A 46 2.87 -9.40 -14.16
N ALA A 47 2.99 -8.16 -13.69
CA ALA A 47 3.03 -7.87 -12.26
C ALA A 47 1.72 -8.22 -11.55
N LEU A 48 0.57 -7.97 -12.18
CA LEU A 48 -0.75 -8.28 -11.61
C LEU A 48 -1.12 -9.77 -11.66
N GLU A 49 -0.44 -10.57 -12.48
CA GLU A 49 -0.59 -12.03 -12.50
C GLU A 49 0.28 -12.74 -11.45
N GLU A 50 1.47 -12.20 -11.17
CA GLU A 50 2.46 -12.83 -10.28
C GLU A 50 2.43 -12.32 -8.82
N ILE A 51 1.81 -11.16 -8.58
CA ILE A 51 1.82 -10.51 -7.27
C ILE A 51 0.40 -10.43 -6.70
N GLU A 52 0.25 -10.87 -5.45
CA GLU A 52 -0.98 -10.69 -4.68
C GLU A 52 -0.87 -9.49 -3.74
N GLU A 53 -2.00 -8.87 -3.38
CA GLU A 53 -2.01 -7.78 -2.40
C GLU A 53 -1.41 -8.19 -1.05
N THR A 54 -1.52 -9.48 -0.69
CA THR A 54 -1.00 -10.04 0.56
C THR A 54 0.53 -9.97 0.66
N HIS A 55 1.24 -9.82 -0.47
CA HIS A 55 2.69 -9.67 -0.52
C HIS A 55 3.18 -8.31 -0.01
N PHE A 56 2.32 -7.30 0.05
CA PHE A 56 2.69 -5.98 0.55
C PHE A 56 2.50 -5.92 2.07
N TYR A 57 3.58 -5.60 2.78
CA TYR A 57 3.58 -5.44 4.23
C TYR A 57 2.82 -4.18 4.66
N ARG A 58 3.00 -3.06 3.96
CA ARG A 58 2.31 -1.82 4.30
C ARG A 58 0.88 -1.81 3.76
N ASP A 59 -0.06 -1.48 4.66
CA ASP A 59 -1.47 -1.35 4.29
C ASP A 59 -1.70 -0.31 3.19
N ALA A 60 -0.97 0.80 3.25
CA ALA A 60 -1.03 1.81 2.20
C ALA A 60 -0.64 1.24 0.82
N HIS A 61 0.40 0.42 0.75
CA HIS A 61 0.84 -0.20 -0.50
C HIS A 61 -0.15 -1.26 -0.99
N ARG A 62 -0.76 -2.04 -0.08
CA ARG A 62 -1.87 -2.95 -0.41
C ARG A 62 -3.02 -2.22 -1.08
N ARG A 63 -3.44 -1.09 -0.51
CA ARG A 63 -4.55 -0.28 -1.04
C ARG A 63 -4.22 0.30 -2.42
N ILE A 64 -2.99 0.80 -2.60
CA ILE A 64 -2.53 1.27 -3.90
C ILE A 64 -2.57 0.13 -4.93
N PHE A 65 -2.04 -1.05 -4.60
CA PHE A 65 -2.06 -2.20 -5.49
C PHE A 65 -3.47 -2.66 -5.84
N ASN A 66 -4.39 -2.71 -4.86
CA ASN A 66 -5.78 -3.05 -5.08
C ASN A 66 -6.50 -2.06 -6.00
N ALA A 67 -6.21 -0.76 -5.88
CA ALA A 67 -6.74 0.25 -6.80
C ALA A 67 -6.20 0.04 -8.23
N MET A 68 -4.90 -0.27 -8.38
CA MET A 68 -4.31 -0.64 -9.67
C MET A 68 -4.97 -1.88 -10.28
N LEU A 69 -5.21 -2.93 -9.48
CA LEU A 69 -5.88 -4.16 -9.92
C LEU A 69 -7.34 -3.89 -10.34
N SER A 70 -8.03 -2.99 -9.63
CA SER A 70 -9.40 -2.55 -9.97
C SER A 70 -9.46 -1.87 -11.33
N LEU A 71 -8.53 -0.94 -11.60
CA LEU A 71 -8.38 -0.29 -12.90
C LEU A 71 -8.08 -1.30 -14.00
N TYR A 72 -7.13 -2.21 -13.76
CA TYR A 72 -6.75 -3.26 -14.71
C TYR A 72 -7.94 -4.16 -15.09
N LYS A 73 -8.72 -4.61 -14.10
CA LYS A 73 -9.91 -5.45 -14.33
C LYS A 73 -10.98 -4.76 -15.18
N ARG A 74 -11.04 -3.42 -15.16
CA ARG A 74 -11.93 -2.62 -15.99
C ARG A 74 -11.30 -2.17 -17.31
N ASN A 75 -10.09 -2.64 -17.59
CA ASN A 75 -9.31 -2.23 -18.76
C ASN A 75 -9.08 -0.70 -18.82
N GLU A 76 -9.02 -0.05 -17.66
CA GLU A 76 -8.71 1.36 -17.50
C GLU A 76 -7.19 1.57 -17.41
N PRO A 77 -6.65 2.69 -17.92
CA PRO A 77 -5.24 2.98 -17.79
C PRO A 77 -4.85 3.13 -16.31
N ILE A 78 -3.64 2.67 -15.98
CA ILE A 78 -3.05 2.85 -14.66
C ILE A 78 -2.00 3.94 -14.75
N ASP A 79 -2.38 5.16 -14.37
CA ASP A 79 -1.49 6.32 -14.26
C ASP A 79 -1.83 7.11 -12.99
N LEU A 80 -1.06 8.17 -12.70
CA LEU A 80 -1.23 8.92 -11.45
C LEU A 80 -2.62 9.56 -11.29
N ILE A 81 -3.24 9.99 -12.38
CA ILE A 81 -4.54 10.67 -12.34
C ILE A 81 -5.63 9.64 -12.07
N THR A 82 -5.68 8.61 -12.90
CA THR A 82 -6.67 7.52 -12.79
C THR A 82 -6.54 6.75 -11.48
N LEU A 83 -5.32 6.52 -11.00
CA LEU A 83 -5.07 5.90 -9.71
C LEU A 83 -5.55 6.78 -8.54
N ALA A 84 -5.29 8.09 -8.59
CA ALA A 84 -5.78 9.01 -7.56
C ALA A 84 -7.31 9.07 -7.53
N GLU A 85 -7.96 9.11 -8.69
CA GLU A 85 -9.42 9.04 -8.80
C GLU A 85 -9.97 7.72 -8.25
N GLU A 86 -9.34 6.59 -8.55
CA GLU A 86 -9.75 5.29 -8.03
C GLU A 86 -9.59 5.21 -6.51
N LEU A 87 -8.45 5.67 -5.98
CA LEU A 87 -8.21 5.75 -4.54
C LEU A 87 -9.23 6.67 -3.85
N GLN A 88 -9.65 7.75 -4.51
CA GLN A 88 -10.69 8.63 -3.99
C GLN A 88 -12.06 7.94 -3.96
N LYS A 89 -12.43 7.22 -5.03
CA LYS A 89 -13.67 6.42 -5.10
C LYS A 89 -13.72 5.34 -4.02
N LEU A 90 -12.57 4.76 -3.69
CA LEU A 90 -12.41 3.76 -2.63
C LEU A 90 -12.27 4.36 -1.23
N GLU A 91 -12.39 5.68 -1.09
CA GLU A 91 -12.20 6.44 0.17
C GLU A 91 -10.83 6.20 0.84
N ALA A 92 -9.84 5.75 0.06
CA ALA A 92 -8.52 5.34 0.53
C ALA A 92 -7.43 6.39 0.30
N LEU A 93 -7.69 7.44 -0.49
CA LEU A 93 -6.68 8.42 -0.90
C LEU A 93 -5.99 9.11 0.29
N GLU A 94 -6.77 9.51 1.30
CA GLU A 94 -6.26 10.14 2.53
C GLU A 94 -5.49 9.15 3.43
N GLU A 95 -5.74 7.84 3.28
CA GLU A 95 -5.12 6.81 4.12
C GLU A 95 -3.77 6.32 3.57
N VAL A 96 -3.51 6.56 2.27
CA VAL A 96 -2.26 6.19 1.60
C VAL A 96 -1.25 7.35 1.50
N GLY A 97 -1.65 8.56 1.90
CA GLY A 97 -0.89 9.82 1.81
C GLY A 97 -0.35 10.34 3.14
#